data_AF-A0A662FS24-F1
#
_entry.id   AF-A0A662FS24-F1
#
_cell.length_a   1.000
_cell.length_b   1.000
_cell.length_c   1.000
_cell.angle_alpha   90.00
_cell.angle_beta   90.00
_cell.angle_gamma   90.00
#
_symmetry.space_group_name_H-M   'P 1'
#
loop_
_entity.id
_entity.type
_entity.pdbx_description
1 polymer ?
#
loop_
_entity_poly.entity_id
_entity_poly.type
_entity_poly.pdbx_seq_one_letter_code
_entity_poly.pdbx_strand_id
1 'polypeptide(L)' 'MNIIDLSVRRPGCTGHPVTRLNRVLRELHENRVIIRVKVSEIPIKVLEKMVLRRGYKVAKVNIRNEYAEIKIVKSS' A
#
# COMPACT_ATOMS: atom_id res chain seq x y z
N MET A 1 8.92 10.94 -6.59
CA MET A 1 8.55 10.06 -5.46
C MET A 1 7.06 9.84 -5.56
N ASN A 2 6.63 8.68 -6.03
CA ASN A 2 5.20 8.44 -6.23
C ASN A 2 4.51 8.07 -4.92
N ILE A 3 3.32 8.66 -4.74
CA ILE A 3 2.42 8.40 -3.62
C ILE A 3 1.18 7.76 -4.21
N ILE A 4 0.89 6.54 -3.78
CA ILE A 4 -0.29 5.79 -4.20
C ILE A 4 -1.30 5.84 -3.06
N ASP A 5 -2.37 6.59 -3.28
CA ASP A 5 -3.46 6.72 -2.33
C ASP A 5 -4.54 5.66 -2.58
N LEU A 6 -4.55 4.64 -1.70
CA LEU A 6 -5.57 3.59 -1.72
C LEU A 6 -6.78 3.94 -0.87
N SER A 7 -6.79 5.07 -0.16
CA SER A 7 -7.94 5.47 0.66
C SER A 7 -9.08 6.10 -0.15
N VAL A 8 -8.78 6.66 -1.31
CA VAL A 8 -9.79 7.24 -2.19
C VAL A 8 -10.48 6.12 -2.97
N ARG A 9 -11.80 5.98 -2.81
CA ARG A 9 -12.64 5.08 -3.61
C ARG A 9 -13.14 5.85 -4.82
N ARG A 10 -12.78 5.41 -6.04
CA ARG A 10 -13.41 5.93 -7.26
C ARG A 10 -14.78 5.26 -7.45
N PRO A 11 -15.79 5.96 -8.00
CA PRO A 11 -17.07 5.34 -8.33
C PRO A 11 -16.81 4.13 -9.26
N GLY A 12 -17.39 2.98 -8.93
CA GLY A 12 -17.14 1.70 -9.60
C GLY A 12 -16.08 0.79 -8.95
N CYS A 13 -15.41 1.21 -7.88
CA CYS A 13 -14.55 0.33 -7.08
C CYS A 13 -15.37 -0.51 -6.08
N THR A 14 -15.93 -1.64 -6.52
CA THR A 14 -16.57 -2.65 -5.65
C THR A 14 -15.59 -3.66 -5.04
N GLY A 15 -14.31 -3.62 -5.44
CA GLY A 15 -13.29 -4.53 -4.97
C GLY A 15 -12.79 -4.22 -3.55
N HIS A 16 -12.56 -5.27 -2.76
CA HIS A 16 -11.97 -5.17 -1.41
C HIS A 16 -10.64 -4.38 -1.45
N PRO A 17 -10.32 -3.53 -0.45
CA PRO A 17 -9.09 -2.73 -0.41
C PRO A 17 -7.80 -3.52 -0.67
N VAL A 18 -7.76 -4.77 -0.18
CA VAL A 18 -6.68 -5.74 -0.43
C VAL A 18 -6.50 -6.06 -1.92
N THR A 19 -7.58 -6.22 -2.68
CA THR A 19 -7.53 -6.48 -4.13
C THR A 19 -6.93 -5.29 -4.88
N ARG A 20 -7.26 -4.06 -4.46
CA ARG A 20 -6.68 -2.84 -5.02
C ARG A 20 -5.19 -2.75 -4.74
N LEU A 21 -4.78 -3.02 -3.50
CA LEU A 21 -3.37 -3.09 -3.11
C LEU A 21 -2.61 -4.13 -3.95
N ASN A 22 -3.18 -5.32 -4.13
CA ASN A 22 -2.58 -6.35 -4.97
C ASN A 22 -2.38 -5.92 -6.42
N ARG A 23 -3.39 -5.26 -7.01
CA ARG A 23 -3.29 -4.73 -8.38
C ARG A 23 -2.19 -3.68 -8.49
N VAL A 24 -2.18 -2.71 -7.56
CA VAL A 24 -1.15 -1.66 -7.49
C VAL A 24 0.24 -2.26 -7.40
N LEU A 25 0.46 -3.22 -6.49
CA LEU A 25 1.77 -3.85 -6.32
C LEU A 25 2.20 -4.67 -7.54
N ARG A 26 1.25 -5.18 -8.33
CA ARG A 26 1.55 -5.92 -9.57
C ARG A 26 1.98 -4.97 -10.70
N GLU A 27 1.37 -3.80 -10.78
CA GLU A 27 1.66 -2.76 -11.78
C GLU A 27 2.81 -1.83 -11.33
N LEU A 28 3.33 -2.02 -10.12
CA LEU A 28 4.40 -1.19 -9.56
C LEU A 28 5.76 -1.57 -10.15
N HIS A 29 6.36 -0.64 -10.89
CA HIS A 29 7.71 -0.78 -11.45
C HIS A 29 8.78 0.03 -10.70
N GLU A 30 8.38 0.86 -9.74
CA GLU A 30 9.29 1.74 -9.00
C GLU A 30 10.02 1.04 -7.85
N ASN A 31 11.29 1.39 -7.66
CA ASN A 31 12.09 0.85 -6.56
C ASN A 31 11.70 1.41 -5.19
N ARG A 32 10.99 2.55 -5.13
CA ARG A 32 10.59 3.21 -3.89
C ARG A 32 9.25 3.91 -4.09
N VAL A 33 8.24 3.58 -3.29
CA VAL A 33 6.91 4.20 -3.37
C VAL A 33 6.33 4.41 -1.97
N ILE A 34 5.46 5.40 -1.80
CA ILE A 34 4.65 5.56 -0.60
C ILE A 34 3.25 5.04 -0.90
N ILE A 35 2.74 4.17 -0.04
CA ILE A 35 1.36 3.71 -0.09
C ILE A 35 0.61 4.34 1.08
N ARG A 36 -0.47 5.06 0.79
CA ARG A 36 -1.39 5.58 1.81
C ARG A 36 -2.63 4.71 1.87
N VAL A 37 -2.96 4.19 3.05
CA VAL A 37 -4.14 3.35 3.31
C VAL A 37 -4.90 3.84 4.53
N LYS A 38 -6.20 3.58 4.61
CA LYS A 38 -6.91 3.65 5.89
C LYS A 38 -6.59 2.41 6.71
N VAL A 39 -6.21 2.60 7.98
CA VAL A 39 -5.84 1.49 8.88
C VAL A 39 -7.04 0.59 9.17
N SER A 40 -8.25 1.15 9.16
CA SER A 40 -9.51 0.42 9.31
C SER A 40 -9.83 -0.49 8.11
N GLU A 41 -9.28 -0.20 6.93
CA GLU A 41 -9.50 -0.99 5.71
C GLU A 41 -8.42 -2.06 5.51
N ILE A 42 -7.16 -1.69 5.74
CA ILE A 42 -6.01 -2.60 5.61
C ILE A 42 -5.14 -2.44 6.86
N PRO A 43 -5.10 -3.44 7.75
CA PRO A 43 -4.18 -3.44 8.87
C PRO A 43 -2.73 -3.41 8.37
N ILE A 44 -1.87 -2.64 9.06
CA ILE A 44 -0.46 -2.45 8.67
C ILE A 44 0.27 -3.80 8.51
N LYS A 45 0.06 -4.74 9.44
CA LYS A 45 0.64 -6.09 9.39
C LYS A 45 0.25 -6.88 8.13
N VAL A 46 -0.97 -6.68 7.62
CA VAL A 46 -1.43 -7.32 6.39
C VAL A 46 -0.69 -6.71 5.20
N LEU A 47 -0.58 -5.38 5.16
CA LEU A 47 0.14 -4.67 4.11
C LEU A 47 1.61 -5.06 4.08
N GLU A 48 2.29 -5.12 5.24
CA GLU A 48 3.66 -5.60 5.38
C GLU A 48 3.85 -6.99 4.75
N LYS A 49 2.99 -7.96 5.08
CA LYS A 49 3.04 -9.30 4.49
C LYS A 49 2.81 -9.29 2.98
N MET A 50 1.90 -8.43 2.49
CA MET A 50 1.58 -8.36 1.07
C MET A 50 2.72 -7.76 0.25
N VAL A 51 3.35 -6.69 0.72
CA VAL A 51 4.48 -6.06 0.01
C VAL A 51 5.70 -6.97 0.03
N LEU A 52 5.93 -7.69 1.14
CA LEU A 52 6.99 -8.69 1.25
C LEU A 52 6.84 -9.82 0.23
N ARG A 53 5.64 -10.37 0.08
CA ARG A 53 5.34 -11.40 -0.95
C ARG A 53 5.57 -10.93 -2.38
N ARG A 54 5.64 -9.61 -2.61
CA ARG A 54 5.86 -9.00 -3.93
C ARG A 54 7.31 -8.53 -4.13
N GLY A 55 8.22 -8.88 -3.22
CA GLY A 55 9.63 -8.47 -3.33
C GLY A 55 9.87 -7.01 -2.91
N TYR A 56 9.03 -6.48 -2.01
CA TYR A 56 9.22 -5.16 -1.41
C TYR A 56 9.35 -5.28 0.10
N LYS A 57 10.08 -4.37 0.73
CA LYS A 57 10.17 -4.26 2.20
C LYS A 57 9.63 -2.91 2.65
N VAL A 58 9.01 -2.88 3.82
CA VAL A 58 8.59 -1.62 4.45
C VAL A 58 9.84 -0.94 5.02
N ALA A 59 10.14 0.26 4.53
CA ALA A 59 11.25 1.07 5.00
C ALA A 59 10.83 2.06 6.10
N LYS A 60 9.57 2.53 6.07
CA LYS A 60 9.04 3.44 7.09
C LYS A 60 7.53 3.35 7.13
N VAL A 61 6.96 3.42 8.33
CA VAL A 61 5.52 3.58 8.55
C VAL A 61 5.31 4.90 9.28
N ASN A 62 4.36 5.70 8.80
CA ASN A 62 3.91 6.90 9.48
C ASN A 62 2.39 6.83 9.63
N ILE A 63 1.90 6.85 10.86
CA ILE A 63 0.47 6.78 11.15
C ILE A 63 -0.01 8.20 11.44
N ARG A 64 -1.01 8.65 10.69
CA ARG A 64 -1.64 9.96 10.84
C ARG A 64 -3.14 9.77 10.93
N ASN A 65 -3.69 9.89 12.15
CA ASN A 65 -5.09 9.69 12.45
C ASN A 65 -5.57 8.30 11.98
N GLU A 66 -6.52 8.25 11.02
CA GLU A 66 -7.09 7.03 10.46
C GLU A 66 -6.26 6.44 9.29
N TYR A 67 -5.22 7.13 8.83
CA TYR A 67 -4.40 6.74 7.68
C TYR A 67 -3.00 6.28 8.10
N ALA A 68 -2.46 5.30 7.39
CA ALA A 68 -1.06 4.92 7.44
C ALA A 68 -0.39 5.23 6.09
N GLU A 69 0.70 5.98 6.14
CA GLU A 69 1.61 6.22 5.03
C GLU A 69 2.81 5.27 5.18
N ILE A 70 2.92 4.34 4.24
CA ILE A 70 3.88 3.25 4.32
C ILE A 70 4.84 3.40 3.15
N LYS A 71 6.09 3.73 3.46
CA LYS A 71 7.16 3.79 2.48
C LYS A 71 7.68 2.38 2.25
N ILE A 72 7.55 1.89 1.03
CA ILE A 72 8.10 0.60 0.61
C ILE A 72 9.26 0.79 -0.35
N VAL A 73 10.21 -0.14 -0.30
CA VAL A 73 11.35 -0.18 -1.21
C VAL A 73 11.51 -1.60 -1.75
N LYS A 74 11.93 -1.74 -3.00
CA LYS A 74 12.19 -3.05 -3.59
C LYS A 74 13.26 -3.76 -2.77
N SER A 75 12.95 -4.98 -2.35
CA SER A 75 13.90 -5.89 -1.74
C SER A 75 14.65 -6.54 -2.90
N SER A 76 15.92 -6.16 -3.08
CA SER A 76 16.82 -6.75 -4.07
C SER A 76 16.86 -8.26 -3.98
#